data_AF-A0A495JVQ8-F1
#
_entry.id   AF-A0A495JVQ8-F1
#
_cell.length_a   1.000
_cell.length_b   1.000
_cell.length_c   1.000
_cell.angle_alpha   90.00
_cell.angle_beta   90.00
_cell.angle_gamma   90.00
#
_symmetry.space_group_name_H-M   'P 1'
#
loop_
_entity.id
_entity.type
_entity.pdbx_description
1 polymer ?
#
loop_
_entity_poly.entity_id
_entity_poly.type
_entity_poly.pdbx_seq_one_letter_code
_entity_poly.pdbx_strand_id
1 'polypeptide(L)'
;MTAKRSISVPDDVSEWLDGQPNVSAAITAAVRAQMAGGRVDEVMRRAGIEVTEAGKARWRDRLEPMPADVLDAGRRLLDDAA
;
A
#
# COMPACT_ATOMS: atom_id res chain seq x y z
N MET A 1 5.06 -15.47 12.97
CA MET A 1 6.12 -15.00 13.89
C MET A 1 6.18 -13.47 13.86
N THR A 2 6.51 -12.81 14.96
CA THR A 2 6.60 -11.34 15.06
C THR A 2 7.94 -10.92 15.66
N ALA A 3 8.49 -9.79 15.22
CA ALA A 3 9.71 -9.19 15.77
C ALA A 3 9.45 -7.73 16.13
N LYS A 4 9.83 -7.30 17.35
CA LYS A 4 9.69 -5.91 17.79
C LYS A 4 10.86 -5.07 17.28
N ARG A 5 10.55 -3.88 16.75
CA ARG A 5 11.50 -2.84 16.37
C ARG A 5 11.10 -1.53 17.05
N SER A 6 12.07 -0.72 17.45
CA SER A 6 11.84 0.63 17.98
C SER A 6 12.35 1.63 16.95
N ILE A 7 11.53 2.63 16.62
CA ILE A 7 11.85 3.69 15.66
C ILE A 7 11.37 5.02 16.22
N SER A 8 12.01 6.10 15.79
CA SER A 8 11.50 7.46 15.99
C SER A 8 10.68 7.86 14.77
N VAL A 9 9.57 8.56 15.00
CA VAL A 9 8.70 9.11 13.96
C VAL A 9 8.49 10.61 14.22
N PRO A 10 8.13 11.39 13.20
CA PRO A 10 7.71 12.78 13.39
C PRO A 10 6.53 12.92 14.37
N ASP A 11 6.42 14.08 15.02
CA ASP A 11 5.43 14.32 16.07
C ASP A 11 3.99 14.17 15.57
N ASP A 12 3.68 14.69 14.37
CA ASP A 12 2.38 14.56 13.73
C ASP A 12 2.00 13.09 13.47
N VAL A 13 2.98 12.27 13.08
CA VAL A 13 2.80 10.82 12.91
C VAL A 13 2.58 10.15 14.26
N SER A 14 3.31 10.55 15.30
CA SER A 14 3.13 10.02 16.66
C SER A 14 1.71 10.30 17.17
N GLU A 15 1.26 11.55 17.06
CA GLU A 15 -0.09 11.97 17.46
C GLU A 15 -1.18 11.20 16.72
N TRP A 16 -1.00 10.98 15.41
CA TRP A 16 -1.94 10.18 14.63
C TRP A 16 -1.98 8.71 15.07
N LEU A 17 -0.81 8.14 15.42
CA LEU A 17 -0.71 6.75 15.91
C LEU A 17 -1.38 6.59 17.27
N ASP A 18 -1.25 7.57 18.16
CA ASP A 18 -1.90 7.54 19.48
C ASP A 18 -3.43 7.46 19.39
N GLY A 19 -4.02 7.96 18.28
CA GLY A 19 -5.45 7.84 17.99
C GLY A 19 -5.89 6.48 17.44
N GLN A 20 -4.97 5.56 17.12
CA GLN A 20 -5.31 4.28 16.50
C GLN A 20 -5.75 3.24 17.55
N PRO A 21 -6.88 2.52 17.33
CA PRO A 21 -7.30 1.43 18.21
C PRO A 21 -6.25 0.31 18.33
N ASN A 22 -5.43 0.13 17.29
CA ASN A 22 -4.30 -0.79 17.29
C ASN A 22 -3.17 -0.30 16.37
N VAL A 23 -2.20 0.40 16.98
CA VAL A 23 -1.00 0.92 16.31
C VAL A 23 -0.26 -0.15 15.50
N SER A 24 -0.06 -1.33 16.08
CA SER A 24 0.71 -2.41 15.44
C SER A 24 0.02 -2.91 14.17
N ALA A 25 -1.32 -3.03 14.19
CA ALA A 25 -2.09 -3.42 13.03
C ALA A 25 -2.04 -2.35 11.93
N ALA A 26 -2.22 -1.08 12.30
CA ALA A 26 -2.17 0.05 11.36
C ALA A 26 -0.81 0.13 10.65
N ILE A 27 0.30 0.09 11.41
CA ILE A 27 1.66 0.11 10.84
C ILE A 27 1.92 -1.13 9.99
N THR A 28 1.52 -2.31 10.47
CA THR A 28 1.71 -3.56 9.71
C THR A 28 0.99 -3.50 8.37
N ALA A 29 -0.25 -2.98 8.33
CA ALA A 29 -1.02 -2.83 7.10
C ALA A 29 -0.34 -1.85 6.13
N ALA A 30 0.08 -0.68 6.61
CA ALA A 30 0.77 0.32 5.79
C ALA A 30 2.09 -0.22 5.20
N VAL A 31 2.91 -0.88 6.02
CA VAL A 31 4.19 -1.47 5.56
C VAL A 31 3.93 -2.57 4.53
N ARG A 32 2.93 -3.42 4.73
CA ARG A 32 2.58 -4.46 3.75
C ARG A 32 2.09 -3.87 2.42
N ALA A 33 1.29 -2.80 2.46
CA ALA A 33 0.86 -2.10 1.26
C ALA A 33 2.07 -1.55 0.48
N GLN A 34 3.04 -0.96 1.19
CA GLN A 34 4.28 -0.46 0.58
C GLN A 34 5.11 -1.60 -0.06
N MET A 35 5.28 -2.72 0.65
CA MET A 35 5.99 -3.90 0.13
C MET A 35 5.30 -4.49 -1.10
N ALA A 36 3.97 -4.58 -1.08
CA ALA A 36 3.19 -5.06 -2.21
C ALA A 36 3.34 -4.15 -3.44
N GLY A 37 3.29 -2.82 -3.25
CA GLY A 37 3.53 -1.85 -4.31
C GLY A 37 4.92 -2.02 -4.96
N GLY A 38 5.98 -2.14 -4.13
CA GLY A 38 7.32 -2.40 -4.65
C GLY A 38 7.45 -3.72 -5.42
N ARG A 39 6.71 -4.75 -5.02
CA ARG A 39 6.67 -6.03 -5.75
C ARG A 39 6.00 -5.89 -7.12
N VAL A 40 4.92 -5.12 -7.22
CA VAL A 40 4.25 -4.85 -8.51
C VAL A 40 5.17 -4.10 -9.46
N ASP A 41 5.81 -3.03 -8.98
CA ASP A 41 6.75 -2.24 -9.79
C ASP A 41 7.90 -3.11 -10.32
N GLU A 42 8.43 -4.03 -9.50
CA GLU A 42 9.47 -4.99 -9.90
C GLU A 42 8.97 -6.01 -10.95
N VAL A 43 7.75 -6.52 -10.82
CA VAL A 43 7.15 -7.43 -11.81
C VAL A 43 6.99 -6.72 -13.16
N MET A 44 6.50 -5.48 -13.16
CA MET A 44 6.35 -4.67 -14.37
C MET A 44 7.71 -4.43 -15.04
N ARG A 45 8.73 -4.06 -14.25
CA ARG A 45 10.09 -3.88 -14.75
C ARG A 45 10.65 -5.14 -15.41
N ARG A 46 10.43 -6.32 -14.82
CA ARG A 46 10.84 -7.60 -15.41
C ARG A 46 10.12 -7.93 -16.72
N ALA A 47 8.89 -7.45 -16.89
CA ALA A 47 8.15 -7.55 -18.14
C ALA A 47 8.59 -6.49 -19.18
N GLY A 48 9.60 -5.67 -18.89
CA GLY A 48 10.06 -4.59 -19.78
C GLY A 48 9.19 -3.33 -19.72
N ILE A 49 8.30 -3.23 -18.73
CA ILE A 49 7.42 -2.07 -18.53
C ILE A 49 8.03 -1.17 -17.47
N GLU A 50 8.42 0.04 -17.87
CA GLU A 50 8.92 1.05 -16.94
C GLU A 50 7.76 1.89 -16.39
N VAL A 51 7.51 1.78 -15.08
CA VAL A 51 6.51 2.60 -14.40
C VAL A 51 7.18 3.88 -13.90
N THR A 52 6.87 5.00 -14.53
CA THR A 52 7.45 6.31 -14.18
C THR A 52 6.51 7.13 -13.31
N GLU A 53 7.06 7.95 -12.42
CA GLU A 53 6.24 8.85 -11.59
C GLU A 53 5.43 9.86 -12.43
N ALA A 54 6.01 10.36 -13.53
CA ALA A 54 5.29 11.19 -14.49
C ALA A 54 4.12 10.44 -15.15
N GLY A 55 4.30 9.15 -15.45
CA GLY A 55 3.24 8.28 -15.95
C GLY A 55 2.13 8.06 -14.91
N LYS A 56 2.50 7.77 -13.66
CA LYS A 56 1.57 7.61 -12.54
C LYS A 56 0.75 8.89 -12.33
N ALA A 57 1.39 10.06 -12.30
CA ALA A 57 0.70 11.35 -12.14
C ALA A 57 -0.30 11.60 -13.28
N ARG A 58 0.12 11.42 -14.54
CA ARG A 58 -0.74 11.60 -15.71
C ARG A 58 -2.01 10.75 -15.69
N TRP A 59 -1.92 9.54 -15.14
CA TRP A 59 -3.05 8.62 -15.01
C TRP A 59 -3.87 8.87 -13.77
N ARG A 60 -3.28 9.31 -12.65
CA ARG A 60 -3.99 9.61 -11.40
C ARG A 60 -5.09 10.66 -11.61
N ASP A 61 -4.83 11.65 -12.46
CA ASP A 61 -5.80 12.71 -12.77
C ASP A 61 -6.88 12.27 -13.77
N ARG A 62 -6.66 11.15 -14.48
CA ARG A 62 -7.57 10.62 -15.51
C ARG A 62 -8.43 9.45 -15.04
N LEU A 63 -7.99 8.74 -14.01
CA LEU A 63 -8.70 7.60 -13.47
C LEU A 63 -9.67 8.11 -12.40
N GLU A 64 -10.94 7.78 -12.58
CA GLU A 64 -11.92 7.96 -11.51
C GLU A 64 -11.59 7.02 -10.34
N PRO A 65 -11.80 7.46 -9.08
CA PRO A 65 -11.67 6.57 -7.94
C PRO A 65 -12.54 5.33 -8.14
N MET A 66 -11.93 4.15 -8.05
CA MET A 66 -12.70 2.91 -8.09
C MET A 66 -13.67 2.87 -6.90
N PRO A 67 -14.94 2.48 -7.10
CA PRO A 67 -15.86 2.21 -6.02
C PRO A 67 -15.29 1.18 -5.04
N ALA A 68 -15.52 1.39 -3.75
CA ALA A 68 -14.93 0.57 -2.68
C ALA A 68 -15.31 -0.91 -2.78
N ASP A 69 -16.53 -1.21 -3.20
CA ASP A 69 -17.04 -2.56 -3.42
C ASP A 69 -16.29 -3.29 -4.55
N VAL A 70 -15.89 -2.56 -5.60
CA VAL A 70 -15.07 -3.12 -6.70
C VAL A 70 -13.66 -3.44 -6.22
N LEU A 71 -13.06 -2.57 -5.39
CA LEU A 71 -11.75 -2.83 -4.79
C LEU A 71 -11.79 -4.06 -3.87
N ASP A 72 -12.84 -4.19 -3.06
CA ASP A 72 -13.03 -5.33 -2.17
C ASP A 72 -13.30 -6.63 -2.94
N ALA A 73 -14.01 -6.56 -4.07
CA ALA A 73 -14.19 -7.71 -4.97
C ALA A 73 -12.86 -8.13 -5.61
N GLY A 74 -12.07 -7.17 -6.09
CA GLY A 74 -10.74 -7.43 -6.63
C GLY A 74 -9.80 -8.06 -5.61
N ARG A 75 -9.82 -7.60 -4.35
CA ARG A 75 -9.01 -8.18 -3.27
C ARG A 75 -9.37 -9.63 -2.99
N ARG A 76 -10.68 -9.94 -2.89
CA ARG A 76 -11.16 -11.32 -2.74
C ARG A 76 -10.68 -12.24 -3.86
N LEU A 77 -10.78 -11.78 -5.12
CA LEU A 77 -10.34 -12.57 -6.28
C LEU A 77 -8.82 -12.84 -6.26
N LEU A 78 -8.02 -11.90 -5.78
CA LEU A 78 -6.57 -12.09 -5.65
C LEU A 78 -6.20 -13.02 -4.48
N ASP A 79 -6.94 -12.93 -3.37
CA ASP A 79 -6.75 -13.82 -2.21
C ASP A 79 -7.11 -15.28 -2.56
N ASP A 80 -8.12 -15.50 -3.40
CA ASP A 80 -8.52 -16.83 -3.88
C ASP A 80 -7.52 -17.45 -4.89
N ALA A 81 -6.69 -16.62 -5.53
CA ALA A 81 -5.74 -17.04 -6.55
C ALA A 81 -4.32 -17.35 -6.02
N ALA A 82 -4.08 -17.14 -4.72
CA ALA A 82 -2.78 -17.27 -4.05
C ALA A 82 -2.66 -18.59 -3.26
#